data_AF-A0A822GJL7-F1
#
_entry.id   AF-A0A822GJL7-F1
#
_cell.length_a   1.000
_cell.length_b   1.000
_cell.length_c   1.000
_cell.angle_alpha   90.00
_cell.angle_beta   90.00
_cell.angle_gamma   90.00
#
_symmetry.space_group_name_H-M   'P 1'
#
loop_
_entity.id
_entity.type
_entity.pdbx_description
1 polymer ?
#
loop_
_entity_poly.entity_id
_entity_poly.type
_entity_poly.pdbx_seq_one_letter_code
_entity_poly.pdbx_strand_id
1 'polypeptide(L)' 'MSSITSATASSTQRKQPVDNRLDANNLKAVTVVATRGRGAEISEEISYTDTKVIGNGSFGVVYQAKIVHTNEQVAIKK' A
#
# COMPACT_ATOMS: atom_id res chain seq x y z
N MET A 1 -6.95 -42.70 41.34
CA MET A 1 -5.82 -41.80 41.01
C MET A 1 -5.87 -41.59 39.50
N SER A 2 -5.91 -40.44 38.85
CA SER A 2 -6.27 -39.05 39.15
C SER A 2 -6.44 -38.43 37.75
N SER A 3 -7.52 -37.69 37.53
CA SER A 3 -7.79 -37.00 36.27
C SER A 3 -6.75 -35.92 35.97
N ILE A 4 -6.42 -35.69 34.69
CA ILE A 4 -5.70 -34.49 34.25
C ILE A 4 -6.39 -33.84 33.04
N THR A 5 -7.03 -32.71 33.35
CA THR A 5 -7.26 -31.49 32.56
C THR A 5 -5.94 -31.02 31.89
N SER A 6 -5.79 -30.20 30.84
CA SER A 6 -6.61 -29.18 30.14
C SER A 6 -5.84 -28.72 28.88
N ALA A 7 -6.59 -28.24 27.88
CA ALA A 7 -6.34 -27.14 26.93
C ALA A 7 -4.92 -26.80 26.42
N THR A 8 -4.81 -26.58 25.10
CA THR A 8 -3.95 -25.52 24.57
C THR A 8 -4.74 -24.75 23.50
N ALA A 9 -5.13 -23.54 23.86
CA ALA A 9 -5.76 -22.57 22.99
C ALA A 9 -4.78 -22.19 21.87
N SER A 10 -5.14 -22.51 20.62
CA SER A 10 -4.44 -21.95 19.46
C SER A 10 -4.88 -20.49 19.33
N SER A 11 -3.98 -19.60 19.73
CA SER A 11 -4.13 -18.15 19.73
C SER A 11 -4.70 -17.64 18.41
N THR A 12 -5.91 -17.09 18.47
CA THR A 12 -6.47 -16.17 17.49
C THR A 12 -5.52 -15.00 17.31
N GLN A 13 -4.69 -15.05 16.26
CA GLN A 13 -3.96 -13.88 15.81
C GLN A 13 -4.96 -12.95 15.13
N ARG A 14 -5.65 -12.12 15.93
CA ARG A 14 -6.33 -10.94 15.43
C ARG A 14 -5.27 -10.11 14.71
N LYS A 15 -5.16 -10.25 13.38
CA LYS A 15 -4.61 -9.19 12.56
C LYS A 15 -5.55 -8.02 12.77
N GLN A 16 -5.11 -7.06 13.57
CA GLN A 16 -5.80 -5.80 13.70
C GLN A 16 -6.04 -5.28 12.27
N PRO A 17 -7.27 -4.90 11.90
CA PRO A 17 -7.43 -4.10 10.70
C PRO A 17 -6.62 -2.84 10.98
N VAL A 18 -5.51 -2.67 10.27
CA VAL A 18 -4.77 -1.42 10.25
C VAL A 18 -5.68 -0.41 9.57
N ASP A 19 -6.55 0.20 10.37
CA ASP A 19 -7.37 1.33 9.97
C ASP A 19 -6.41 2.49 9.70
N ASN A 20 -5.92 2.53 8.47
CA ASN A 20 -5.02 3.54 7.98
C ASN A 20 -5.85 4.76 7.55
N ARG A 21 -6.63 5.29 8.50
CA ARG A 21 -7.17 6.65 8.45
C ARG A 21 -5.99 7.60 8.60
N LEU A 22 -5.23 7.71 7.51
CA LEU A 22 -4.25 8.77 7.35
C LEU A 22 -5.03 10.07 7.26
N ASP A 23 -4.73 10.97 8.18
CA ASP A 23 -5.22 12.33 8.22
C ASP A 23 -5.08 12.95 6.82
N ALA A 24 -6.21 13.13 6.13
CA ALA A 24 -6.27 13.60 4.75
C ALA A 24 -5.64 15.00 4.53
N ASN A 25 -5.15 15.64 5.60
CA ASN A 25 -4.63 17.00 5.60
C ASN A 25 -3.09 17.10 5.65
N ASN A 26 -2.32 15.99 5.74
CA ASN A 26 -0.84 16.06 5.78
C ASN A 26 -0.12 15.06 4.86
N LEU A 27 -0.81 14.52 3.86
CA LEU A 27 -0.19 13.66 2.86
C LEU A 27 0.38 14.52 1.75
N LYS A 28 1.70 14.65 1.69
CA LYS A 28 2.39 15.36 0.61
C LYS A 28 2.07 14.68 -0.73
N ALA A 29 1.21 15.30 -1.52
CA ALA A 29 0.96 14.89 -2.89
C ALA A 29 2.20 15.15 -3.75
N VAL A 30 2.56 14.17 -4.56
CA VAL A 30 3.62 14.27 -5.57
C VAL A 30 2.96 14.28 -6.93
N THR A 31 3.28 15.29 -7.72
CA THR A 31 2.75 15.48 -9.08
C THR A 31 3.87 15.24 -10.08
N VAL A 32 3.60 14.39 -11.08
CA VAL A 32 4.56 14.03 -12.12
C VAL A 32 3.87 14.03 -13.48
N VAL A 33 4.65 14.27 -14.54
CA VAL A 33 4.21 14.02 -15.91
C VAL A 33 4.62 12.59 -16.27
N ALA A 34 3.64 11.76 -16.62
CA ALA A 34 3.84 10.36 -16.96
C ALA A 34 3.30 10.09 -18.37
N THR A 35 4.02 9.27 -19.13
CA THR A 35 3.58 8.82 -20.46
C THR A 35 2.85 7.49 -20.35
N ARG A 36 1.68 7.37 -20.97
CA ARG A 36 0.90 6.13 -20.95
C ARG A 36 1.67 4.99 -21.62
N GLY A 37 1.75 3.83 -20.94
CA GLY A 37 2.46 2.65 -21.44
C GLY A 37 1.74 1.86 -22.53
N ARG A 38 0.48 2.17 -22.85
CA ARG A 38 -0.28 1.54 -23.95
C ARG A 38 -0.88 2.61 -24.86
N GLY A 39 -0.68 2.44 -26.17
CA GLY A 39 -1.24 3.31 -27.20
C GLY A 39 -0.27 4.40 -27.64
N ALA A 40 -0.82 5.51 -28.15
CA ALA A 40 -0.04 6.67 -28.54
C ALA A 40 0.71 7.25 -27.32
N GLU A 41 1.87 7.87 -27.59
CA GLU A 41 2.75 8.48 -26.59
C GLU A 41 2.13 9.78 -26.02
N ILE A 42 1.07 9.60 -25.23
CA ILE A 42 0.34 10.67 -24.58
C ILE A 42 0.90 10.82 -23.17
N SER A 43 1.44 12.00 -22.90
CA SER A 43 1.88 12.41 -21.56
C SER A 43 0.73 13.06 -20.81
N GLU A 44 0.52 12.66 -19.56
CA GLU A 44 -0.51 13.17 -18.68
C GLU A 44 0.08 13.52 -17.31
N GLU A 45 -0.51 14.52 -16.65
CA GLU A 45 -0.12 14.90 -15.29
C GLU A 45 -0.85 14.01 -14.28
N ILE A 46 -0.09 13.33 -13.43
CA ILE A 46 -0.58 12.41 -12.42
C ILE A 46 -0.12 12.87 -11.05
N SER A 47 -1.07 13.02 -10.12
CA SER A 47 -0.81 13.30 -8.71
C SER A 47 -1.07 12.07 -7.84
N TYR A 48 -0.14 11.71 -6.97
CA TYR A 48 -0.28 10.58 -6.04
C TYR A 48 0.19 10.91 -4.62
N THR A 49 -0.35 10.20 -3.64
CA THR A 49 -0.06 10.33 -2.20
C THR A 49 0.25 8.97 -1.59
N ASP A 50 0.40 8.94 -0.25
CA ASP A 50 0.40 7.69 0.54
C ASP A 50 1.50 6.70 0.16
N THR A 51 2.65 7.23 -0.24
CA THR A 51 3.75 6.42 -0.73
C THR A 51 4.37 5.58 0.39
N LYS A 52 4.25 4.25 0.28
CA LYS A 52 4.80 3.28 1.23
C LYS A 52 5.59 2.22 0.48
N VAL A 53 6.80 1.89 0.95
CA VAL A 53 7.57 0.75 0.40
C VAL A 53 6.82 -0.55 0.67
N ILE A 54 6.60 -1.34 -0.38
CA ILE A 54 5.97 -2.67 -0.31
C ILE A 54 6.88 -3.80 -0.82
N GLY A 55 7.98 -3.47 -1.50
CA GLY A 55 8.95 -4.45 -1.97
C GLY A 55 10.32 -3.84 -2.17
N ASN A 56 11.34 -4.59 -1.76
CA ASN A 56 12.75 -4.29 -2.02
C ASN A 56 13.39 -5.50 -2.68
N GLY A 57 14.18 -5.29 -3.73
CA GLY A 57 14.92 -6.36 -4.38
C GLY A 57 16.11 -5.82 -5.19
N SER A 58 16.86 -6.71 -5.82
CA SER A 58 17.97 -6.32 -6.71
C SER A 58 17.51 -5.43 -7.86
N PHE A 59 16.25 -5.54 -8.26
CA PHE A 59 15.63 -4.74 -9.32
C PHE A 59 15.14 -3.36 -8.89
N GLY A 60 15.35 -2.95 -7.62
CA GLY A 60 14.93 -1.64 -7.10
C GLY A 60 13.86 -1.72 -6.01
N VAL A 61 13.09 -0.63 -5.88
CA VAL A 61 12.09 -0.46 -4.82
C VAL A 61 10.70 -0.29 -5.44
N VAL A 62 9.72 -0.99 -4.87
CA VAL A 62 8.31 -0.85 -5.24
C VAL A 62 7.56 -0.17 -4.11
N TYR A 63 6.86 0.90 -4.46
CA TYR A 63 6.04 1.69 -3.56
C TYR A 63 4.56 1.46 -3.87
N GLN A 64 3.75 1.28 -2.84
CA GLN A 64 2.31 1.46 -2.92
C GLN A 64 2.04 2.96 -2.82
N ALA A 65 1.23 3.49 -3.72
CA ALA A 65 0.73 4.85 -3.67
C ALA A 65 -0.78 4.87 -3.95
N LYS A 66 -1.39 6.04 -3.76
CA LYS A 66 -2.80 6.28 -4.06
C LYS A 66 -2.91 7.46 -5.03
N ILE A 67 -3.64 7.29 -6.13
CA ILE A 67 -3.86 8.37 -7.08
C ILE A 67 -4.87 9.37 -6.50
N VAL A 68 -4.56 10.66 -6.55
CA VAL A 68 -5.37 11.71 -5.90
C VAL A 68 -6.78 11.83 -6.50
N HIS A 69 -6.91 11.81 -7.83
CA HIS A 69 -8.20 12.06 -8.49
C HIS A 69 -9.19 10.88 -8.42
N THR A 70 -8.69 9.65 -8.36
CA THR A 70 -9.49 8.41 -8.46
C THR A 70 -9.50 7.64 -7.17
N ASN A 71 -8.63 8.01 -6.22
CA ASN A 71 -8.39 7.26 -4.99
C ASN A 71 -7.94 5.80 -5.24
N GLU A 72 -7.49 5.49 -6.45
CA GLU A 72 -7.05 4.15 -6.84
C GLU A 72 -5.69 3.82 -6.23
N GLN A 73 -5.53 2.61 -5.72
CA GLN A 73 -4.27 2.09 -5.21
C GLN A 73 -3.40 1.56 -6.35
N VAL A 74 -2.19 2.07 -6.46
CA VAL A 74 -1.22 1.73 -7.53
C VAL A 74 0.14 1.33 -6.97
N ALA A 75 0.89 0.53 -7.74
CA ALA A 75 2.28 0.21 -7.46
C ALA A 75 3.22 1.02 -8.38
N ILE A 76 4.21 1.68 -7.79
CA ILE A 76 5.24 2.47 -8.47
C ILE A 76 6.59 1.76 -8.28
N LYS A 77 7.19 1.27 -9.37
CA LYS A 77 8.57 0.75 -9.36
C LYS A 77 9.52 1.89 -9.70
N LYS A 78 10.44 2.21 -8.78
CA LYS A 78 11.51 3.20 -8.98
C LYS A 78 12.82 2.53 -9.35
#